data_AF-A0A316I6Z4-F1
#
_entry.id   AF-A0A316I6Z4-F1
#
_cell.length_a   1.000
_cell.length_b   1.000
_cell.length_c   1.000
_cell.angle_alpha   90.00
_cell.angle_beta   90.00
_cell.angle_gamma   90.00
#
_symmetry.space_group_name_H-M   'P 1'
#
loop_
_entity.id
_entity.type
_entity.pdbx_description
1 polymer ?
#
loop_
_entity_poly.entity_id
_entity_poly.type
_entity_poly.pdbx_seq_one_letter_code
_entity_poly.pdbx_strand_id
1 'polypeptide(L)'
;MGLFTLDEARAELARLLPVLDEIVRLRADAAELAVGPSSLGGLPEFKAAQARLDELLEAVQQTGAELKGFAPLLVDFPSELDGVPVLLCWLEGDRTLDWYHRADVGFAGRRPL
;
A
#
# COMPACT_ATOMS: atom_id res chain seq x y z
N MET A 1 -6.80 -5.64 -15.95
CA MET A 1 -6.94 -4.74 -14.80
C MET A 1 -7.53 -3.45 -15.32
N GLY A 2 -8.69 -3.04 -14.78
CA GLY A 2 -9.39 -1.83 -15.23
C GLY A 2 -8.82 -0.57 -14.57
N LEU A 3 -9.18 0.60 -15.10
CA LEU A 3 -8.91 1.88 -14.45
C LEU A 3 -9.96 2.12 -13.37
N PHE A 4 -9.55 2.73 -12.25
CA PHE A 4 -10.44 3.21 -11.21
C PHE A 4 -10.93 4.62 -11.54
N THR A 5 -12.19 4.90 -11.26
CA THR A 5 -12.65 6.26 -10.98
C THR A 5 -12.19 6.71 -9.60
N LEU A 6 -12.22 8.01 -9.31
CA LEU A 6 -11.85 8.53 -7.99
C LEU A 6 -12.73 7.94 -6.87
N ASP A 7 -14.03 7.79 -7.11
CA ASP A 7 -14.96 7.23 -6.12
C ASP A 7 -14.70 5.75 -5.86
N GLU A 8 -14.43 4.97 -6.91
CA GLU A 8 -14.04 3.55 -6.77
C GLU A 8 -12.72 3.41 -6.02
N ALA A 9 -11.72 4.23 -6.34
CA ALA A 9 -10.43 4.21 -5.64
C ALA A 9 -10.57 4.60 -4.16
N ARG A 10 -11.41 5.58 -3.83
CA ARG A 10 -11.71 5.95 -2.43
C ARG A 10 -12.41 4.81 -1.69
N ALA A 11 -13.38 4.16 -2.31
CA ALA A 11 -14.08 3.03 -1.73
C ALA A 11 -13.17 1.81 -1.55
N GLU A 12 -12.28 1.54 -2.51
CA GLU A 12 -11.27 0.49 -2.41
C GLU A 12 -10.26 0.80 -1.31
N LEU A 13 -9.72 2.03 -1.25
CA LEU A 13 -8.82 2.45 -0.18
C LEU A 13 -9.48 2.24 1.18
N ALA A 14 -10.74 2.64 1.36
CA ALA A 14 -11.46 2.43 2.62
C ALA A 14 -11.57 0.94 3.01
N ARG A 15 -11.72 0.04 2.03
CA ARG A 15 -11.68 -1.42 2.27
C ARG A 15 -10.28 -1.94 2.56
N LEU A 16 -9.25 -1.35 1.95
CA LEU A 16 -7.86 -1.72 2.13
C LEU A 16 -7.24 -1.17 3.42
N LEU A 17 -7.73 -0.07 3.99
CA LEU A 17 -7.14 0.57 5.18
C LEU A 17 -6.84 -0.42 6.32
N PRO A 18 -7.76 -1.32 6.75
CA PRO A 18 -7.44 -2.32 7.78
C PRO A 18 -6.32 -3.30 7.38
N VAL A 19 -6.24 -3.66 6.09
CA VAL A 19 -5.20 -4.52 5.54
C VAL A 19 -3.85 -3.80 5.53
N LEU A 20 -3.83 -2.53 5.11
CA LEU A 20 -2.63 -1.69 5.09
C LEU A 20 -2.11 -1.43 6.51
N ASP A 21 -2.99 -1.19 7.49
CA ASP A 21 -2.64 -1.07 8.90
C ASP A 21 -2.02 -2.37 9.44
N GLU A 22 -2.56 -3.54 9.07
CA GLU A 22 -1.99 -4.84 9.45
C GLU A 22 -0.59 -5.03 8.84
N ILE A 23 -0.38 -4.64 7.58
CA ILE A 23 0.92 -4.66 6.92
C ILE A 23 1.92 -3.78 7.66
N VAL A 24 1.54 -2.55 8.02
CA VAL A 24 2.41 -1.61 8.77
C VAL A 24 2.84 -2.22 10.11
N ARG A 25 1.90 -2.82 10.84
CA ARG A 25 2.18 -3.48 12.13
C ARG A 25 3.12 -4.68 11.95
N LEU A 26 2.79 -5.60 11.04
CA LEU A 26 3.60 -6.80 10.81
C LEU A 26 5.00 -6.48 10.28
N ARG A 27 5.13 -5.43 9.46
CA ARG A 27 6.43 -4.92 9.02
C ARG A 27 7.28 -4.46 10.20
N ALA A 28 6.69 -3.77 11.18
CA ALA A 28 7.39 -3.36 12.40
C ALA A 28 7.79 -4.57 13.25
N ASP A 29 6.86 -5.50 13.50
CA ASP A 29 7.11 -6.73 14.26
C ASP A 29 8.23 -7.57 13.59
N ALA A 30 8.18 -7.72 12.27
CA ALA A 30 9.19 -8.45 11.49
C ALA A 30 10.57 -7.77 11.54
N ALA A 31 10.63 -6.43 11.52
CA ALA A 31 11.87 -5.70 11.66
C ALA A 31 12.52 -5.90 13.03
N GLU A 32 11.73 -5.96 14.11
CA GLU A 32 12.22 -6.28 15.46
C GLU A 32 12.77 -7.71 15.52
N LEU A 33 11.98 -8.68 15.06
CA LEU A 33 12.33 -10.10 15.05
C LEU A 33 13.56 -10.42 14.18
N ALA A 34 13.83 -9.63 13.13
CA ALA A 34 14.98 -9.80 12.26
C ALA A 34 16.33 -9.50 12.95
N VAL A 35 16.32 -8.70 14.01
CA VAL A 35 17.54 -8.35 14.77
C VAL A 35 17.93 -9.45 15.76
N GLY A 36 16.97 -10.30 16.16
CA GLY A 36 17.20 -11.43 17.05
C GLY A 36 15.97 -11.73 17.91
N PRO A 37 16.12 -12.62 18.91
CA PRO A 37 15.04 -12.92 19.85
C PRO A 37 14.56 -11.66 20.57
N SER A 38 13.25 -11.48 20.65
CA SER A 38 12.61 -10.37 21.35
C SER A 38 11.40 -10.83 22.15
N SER A 39 10.66 -9.90 22.75
CA SER A 39 9.36 -10.21 23.37
C SER A 39 8.33 -10.74 22.38
N LEU A 40 8.54 -10.55 21.07
CA LEU A 40 7.67 -11.02 20.01
C LEU A 40 8.00 -12.45 19.56
N GLY A 41 9.10 -13.05 20.04
CA GLY A 41 9.54 -14.40 19.69
C GLY A 41 10.91 -14.43 19.00
N GLY A 42 11.09 -15.33 18.04
CA GLY A 42 12.31 -15.50 17.29
C GLY A 42 12.06 -15.91 15.85
N LEU A 43 12.90 -16.80 15.32
CA LEU A 43 12.84 -17.21 13.91
C LEU A 43 11.47 -17.79 13.47
N PRO A 44 10.77 -18.62 14.28
CA PRO A 44 9.44 -19.11 13.90
C PRO A 44 8.42 -17.98 13.71
N GLU A 45 8.36 -17.02 14.64
CA GLU A 45 7.45 -15.88 14.59
C GLU A 45 7.81 -14.94 13.45
N PHE A 46 9.10 -14.74 13.18
CA PHE A 46 9.57 -13.99 12.01
C PHE A 46 9.06 -14.61 10.70
N LYS A 47 9.15 -15.95 10.56
CA LYS A 47 8.67 -16.66 9.38
C LYS A 47 7.15 -16.60 9.23
N ALA A 48 6.42 -16.67 10.34
CA ALA A 48 4.97 -16.50 10.35
C ALA A 48 4.56 -15.07 9.93
N ALA A 49 5.24 -14.05 10.46
CA ALA A 49 5.00 -12.65 10.08
C ALA A 49 5.29 -12.41 8.60
N GLN A 50 6.37 -12.98 8.06
CA GLN A 50 6.70 -12.87 6.65
C GLN A 50 5.64 -13.53 5.76
N ALA A 51 5.21 -14.75 6.09
CA ALA A 51 4.17 -15.44 5.32
C ALA A 51 2.85 -14.65 5.34
N ARG A 52 2.48 -14.08 6.49
CA ARG A 52 1.28 -13.24 6.61
C ARG A 52 1.41 -11.94 5.82
N LEU A 53 2.58 -11.30 5.81
CA LEU A 53 2.84 -10.14 4.96
C LEU A 53 2.61 -10.51 3.50
N ASP A 54 3.19 -11.61 3.01
CA ASP A 54 3.06 -12.03 1.62
C ASP A 54 1.58 -12.22 1.21
N GLU A 55 0.76 -12.84 2.07
CA GLU A 55 -0.70 -12.98 1.87
C GLU A 55 -1.42 -11.63 1.75
N LEU A 56 -1.10 -10.68 2.64
CA LEU A 56 -1.73 -9.36 2.65
C LEU A 56 -1.32 -8.53 1.43
N LEU A 57 -0.05 -8.61 1.02
CA LEU A 57 0.45 -7.93 -0.17
C LEU A 57 -0.24 -8.49 -1.43
N GLU A 58 -0.44 -9.81 -1.50
CA GLU A 58 -1.21 -10.43 -2.59
C GLU A 58 -2.67 -9.95 -2.60
N ALA A 59 -3.31 -9.89 -1.43
CA ALA A 59 -4.69 -9.40 -1.31
C ALA A 59 -4.84 -7.96 -1.82
N VAL A 60 -3.87 -7.07 -1.54
CA VAL A 60 -3.85 -5.71 -2.10
C VAL A 60 -3.76 -5.76 -3.63
N GLN A 61 -2.83 -6.53 -4.18
CA GLN A 61 -2.64 -6.62 -5.64
C GLN A 61 -3.87 -7.17 -6.38
N GLN A 62 -4.60 -8.11 -5.76
CA GLN A 62 -5.82 -8.69 -6.33
C GLN A 62 -6.96 -7.67 -6.51
N THR A 63 -6.92 -6.53 -5.80
CA THR A 63 -7.89 -5.43 -5.99
C THR A 63 -7.66 -4.66 -7.28
N GLY A 64 -6.44 -4.72 -7.85
CA GLY A 64 -5.98 -3.88 -8.94
C GLY A 64 -5.23 -2.62 -8.49
N ALA A 65 -5.16 -2.35 -7.18
CA ALA A 65 -4.25 -1.36 -6.62
C ALA A 65 -2.79 -1.86 -6.71
N GLU A 66 -1.86 -0.94 -6.94
CA GLU A 66 -0.45 -1.24 -7.09
C GLU A 66 0.31 -0.84 -5.82
N LEU A 67 0.98 -1.81 -5.18
CA LEU A 67 1.91 -1.53 -4.10
C LEU A 67 3.26 -1.08 -4.68
N LYS A 68 3.61 0.20 -4.52
CA LYS A 68 4.84 0.81 -5.08
C LYS A 68 5.93 1.06 -4.06
N GLY A 69 5.58 1.06 -2.78
CA GLY A 69 6.49 1.26 -1.66
C GLY A 69 6.09 0.40 -0.48
N PHE A 70 7.08 -0.08 0.28
CA PHE A 70 6.85 -0.95 1.44
C PHE A 70 7.18 -0.29 2.78
N ALA A 71 8.07 0.70 2.82
CA ALA A 71 8.45 1.45 4.02
C ALA A 71 8.94 2.87 3.63
N PRO A 72 8.04 3.87 3.51
CA PRO A 72 6.60 3.82 3.80
C PRO A 72 5.80 2.99 2.79
N LEU A 73 4.58 2.56 3.16
CA LEU A 73 3.65 2.03 2.18
C LEU A 73 3.25 3.12 1.19
N LEU A 74 3.32 2.80 -0.09
CA LEU A 74 2.81 3.63 -1.18
C LEU A 74 1.91 2.76 -2.04
N VAL A 75 0.65 3.15 -2.17
CA VAL A 75 -0.36 2.45 -2.94
C VAL A 75 -0.89 3.37 -4.03
N ASP A 76 -0.80 2.92 -5.27
CA ASP A 76 -1.31 3.65 -6.43
C ASP A 76 -2.55 2.95 -6.99
N PHE A 77 -3.55 3.74 -7.38
CA PHE A 77 -4.74 3.27 -8.09
C PHE A 77 -4.66 3.79 -9.53
N PRO A 78 -4.47 2.91 -10.54
CA PRO A 78 -4.46 3.30 -11.94
C PRO A 78 -5.78 3.99 -12.33
N SER A 79 -5.69 5.19 -12.92
CA SER A 79 -6.85 6.02 -13.22
C SER A 79 -6.61 6.89 -14.47
N GLU A 80 -7.59 7.73 -14.80
CA GLU A 80 -7.54 8.71 -15.88
C GLU A 80 -8.12 10.04 -15.40
N LEU A 81 -7.44 11.15 -15.71
CA LEU A 81 -7.93 12.50 -15.52
C LEU A 81 -7.87 13.25 -16.85
N ASP A 82 -9.02 13.73 -17.32
CA ASP A 82 -9.15 14.47 -18.58
C ASP A 82 -8.51 13.76 -19.80
N GLY A 83 -8.67 12.43 -19.90
CA GLY A 83 -8.08 11.63 -20.98
C GLY A 83 -6.59 11.32 -20.81
N VAL A 84 -5.99 11.71 -19.68
CA VAL A 84 -4.57 11.45 -19.38
C VAL A 84 -4.45 10.36 -18.31
N PRO A 85 -3.71 9.27 -18.59
CA PRO A 85 -3.43 8.24 -17.60
C PRO A 85 -2.66 8.80 -16.41
N VAL A 86 -3.16 8.51 -15.21
CA VAL A 86 -2.57 8.91 -13.93
C VAL A 86 -2.61 7.76 -12.93
N LEU A 87 -1.95 7.95 -11.81
CA LEU A 87 -1.99 7.07 -10.64
C LEU A 87 -2.50 7.93 -9.48
N LEU A 88 -3.68 7.61 -8.94
CA LEU A 88 -4.16 8.21 -7.69
C LEU A 88 -3.33 7.58 -6.58
N CYS A 89 -2.59 8.36 -5.82
CA CYS A 89 -1.60 7.83 -4.88
C CYS A 89 -2.01 8.08 -3.44
N TRP A 90 -1.80 7.07 -2.60
CA TRP A 90 -1.92 7.15 -1.16
C TRP A 90 -0.59 6.74 -0.52
N LEU A 91 -0.06 7.62 0.33
CA LEU A 91 1.13 7.33 1.13
C LEU A 91 0.72 6.98 2.56
N GLU A 92 1.43 6.04 3.19
CA GLU A 92 1.30 5.76 4.62
C GLU A 92 1.30 7.05 5.46
N GLY A 93 0.22 7.25 6.21
CA GLY A 93 -0.02 8.46 7.01
C GLY A 93 -0.96 9.49 6.35
N ASP A 94 -1.26 9.36 5.05
CA ASP A 94 -2.30 10.14 4.39
C ASP A 94 -3.69 9.71 4.92
N ARG A 95 -4.57 10.69 5.19
CA ARG A 95 -5.92 10.43 5.75
C ARG A 95 -6.96 10.02 4.70
N THR A 96 -6.71 10.40 3.44
CA THR A 96 -7.66 10.38 2.34
C THR A 96 -6.91 10.26 1.01
N LEU A 97 -7.60 9.85 -0.05
CA LEU A 97 -7.05 9.78 -1.41
C LEU A 97 -7.25 11.14 -2.12
N ASP A 98 -6.31 12.05 -1.89
CA ASP A 98 -6.37 13.45 -2.37
C ASP A 98 -5.19 13.82 -3.29
N TRP A 99 -4.38 12.83 -3.69
CA TRP A 99 -3.20 13.06 -4.52
C TRP A 99 -3.21 12.15 -5.74
N TYR A 100 -2.59 12.63 -6.81
CA TYR A 100 -2.29 11.83 -7.98
C TYR A 100 -0.92 12.20 -8.54
N HIS A 101 -0.35 11.32 -9.36
CA HIS A 101 0.78 11.67 -10.21
C HIS A 101 0.64 11.05 -11.59
N ARG A 102 1.35 11.61 -12.58
CA ARG A 102 1.47 10.98 -13.90
C ARG A 102 2.54 9.88 -13.83
N ALA A 103 2.38 8.86 -14.68
CA ALA A 103 3.30 7.72 -14.71
C ALA A 103 4.72 8.10 -15.16
N ASP A 104 4.88 9.14 -15.99
CA ASP A 104 6.17 9.57 -16.55
C ASP A 104 7.03 10.39 -15.58
N VAL A 105 6.41 11.04 -14.59
CA VAL A 105 7.10 11.81 -13.53
C VAL A 105 7.22 11.03 -12.21
N GLY A 106 6.36 10.03 -12.01
CA GLY A 106 6.31 9.24 -10.78
C GLY A 106 5.84 10.02 -9.55
N PHE A 107 5.86 9.35 -8.40
CA PHE A 107 5.34 9.86 -7.14
C PHE A 107 5.96 11.21 -6.70
N ALA A 108 7.23 11.46 -7.02
CA ALA A 108 7.90 12.72 -6.72
C ALA A 108 7.22 13.94 -7.37
N GLY A 109 6.48 13.72 -8.45
CA GLY A 109 5.69 14.73 -9.16
C GLY A 109 4.22 14.82 -8.73
N ARG A 110 3.85 14.28 -7.55
CA ARG A 110 2.45 14.26 -7.09
C ARG A 110 1.82 15.65 -7.00
N ARG A 111 0.53 15.71 -7.30
CA ARG A 111 -0.32 16.91 -7.32
C ARG A 111 -1.61 16.63 -6.56
N PRO A 112 -2.22 17.64 -5.92
CA PRO A 112 -3.53 17.48 -5.30
C PRO A 112 -4.59 17.23 -6.39
N LEU A 113 -5.59 16.43 -6.05
CA LEU A 113 -6.82 16.22 -6.82
C LEU A 113 -7.78 17.42 -6.71
#